data_AF-A0A1G5E5P5-F1
#
_entry.id   AF-A0A1G5E5P5-F1
#
_cell.length_a   1.000
_cell.length_b   1.000
_cell.length_c   1.000
_cell.angle_alpha   90.00
_cell.angle_beta   90.00
_cell.angle_gamma   90.00
#
_symmetry.space_group_name_H-M   'P 1'
#
loop_
_entity.id
_entity.type
_entity.pdbx_description
1 polymer ?
#
loop_
_entity_poly.entity_id
_entity_poly.type
_entity_poly.pdbx_seq_one_letter_code
_entity_poly.pdbx_strand_id
1 'polypeptide(L)'
;MKFQASVARQARAALSLVVALLLTSLAVSAQAQNIPQPEEAFQPSAEAVGPDTVRVTWDVGDDTYLYRDKLDLSVVEPEGGEVVATEVPAGKEKYDETFDKEMEVFYGEATLTAELSGVEDTDEVVVEARYQGCADAGVCYPPQTKELTVSLADAPAAAAGGPGSGGGDGGAAGDAGEGAGEGAAGGSTSEQGQFAAALESGGLVALGLFFLAGLGLAFTPCIFPMVPILSGIIVGS
;
A
#
# COMPACT_ATOMS: atom_id res chain seq x y z
N MET A 1 -6.26 -23.16 65.05
CA MET A 1 -7.07 -22.21 64.25
C MET A 1 -6.30 -21.07 63.57
N LYS A 2 -5.13 -20.60 64.04
CA LYS A 2 -4.40 -19.47 63.43
C LYS A 2 -3.69 -19.75 62.10
N PHE A 3 -3.31 -21.01 61.82
CA PHE A 3 -2.59 -21.39 60.59
C PHE A 3 -3.44 -21.36 59.31
N GLN A 4 -4.73 -21.71 59.44
CA GLN A 4 -5.69 -21.76 58.32
C GLN A 4 -6.01 -20.36 57.75
N ALA A 5 -5.96 -19.32 58.59
CA ALA A 5 -6.23 -17.94 58.20
C ALA A 5 -5.08 -17.28 57.42
N SER A 6 -3.83 -17.76 57.60
CA SER A 6 -2.63 -17.23 56.91
C SER A 6 -2.54 -17.74 55.47
N VAL A 7 -2.81 -19.03 55.26
CA VAL A 7 -2.79 -19.67 53.93
C VAL A 7 -3.86 -19.07 53.01
N ALA A 8 -5.06 -18.81 53.53
CA ALA A 8 -6.13 -18.16 52.76
C ALA A 8 -5.81 -16.71 52.36
N ARG A 9 -4.99 -16.00 53.15
CA ARG A 9 -4.56 -14.62 52.85
C ARG A 9 -3.45 -14.59 51.79
N GLN A 10 -2.52 -15.54 51.85
CA GLN A 10 -1.47 -15.69 50.84
C GLN A 10 -2.02 -16.14 49.47
N ALA A 11 -2.99 -17.04 49.46
CA ALA A 11 -3.64 -17.49 48.22
C ALA A 11 -4.42 -16.37 47.52
N ARG A 12 -5.10 -15.49 48.27
CA ARG A 12 -5.81 -14.33 47.73
C ARG A 12 -4.86 -13.28 47.15
N ALA A 13 -3.74 -13.01 47.84
CA ALA A 13 -2.73 -12.08 47.34
C ALA A 13 -2.03 -12.59 46.06
N ALA A 14 -1.71 -13.88 46.00
CA ALA A 14 -1.11 -14.50 44.80
C ALA A 14 -2.08 -14.50 43.61
N LEU A 15 -3.37 -14.79 43.85
CA LEU A 15 -4.39 -14.75 42.79
C LEU A 15 -4.62 -13.31 42.29
N SER A 16 -4.64 -12.32 43.18
CA SER A 16 -4.73 -10.90 42.79
C SER A 16 -3.52 -10.42 42.00
N LEU A 17 -2.31 -10.87 42.34
CA LEU A 17 -1.09 -10.54 41.60
C LEU A 17 -1.09 -11.18 40.21
N VAL A 18 -1.49 -12.44 40.08
CA VAL A 18 -1.56 -13.15 38.79
C VAL A 18 -2.65 -12.54 37.89
N VAL A 19 -3.81 -12.18 38.44
CA VAL A 19 -4.89 -11.50 37.71
C VAL A 19 -4.45 -10.09 37.26
N ALA A 20 -3.77 -9.34 38.13
CA ALA A 20 -3.22 -8.03 37.75
C ALA A 20 -2.15 -8.15 36.64
N LEU A 21 -1.28 -9.16 36.72
CA LEU A 21 -0.26 -9.43 35.70
C LEU A 21 -0.90 -9.83 34.35
N LEU A 22 -1.94 -10.68 34.38
CA LEU A 22 -2.70 -11.08 33.18
C LEU A 22 -3.47 -9.91 32.55
N LEU A 23 -4.05 -9.02 33.38
CA LEU A 23 -4.74 -7.82 32.89
C LEU A 23 -3.77 -6.81 32.28
N THR A 24 -2.55 -6.68 32.81
CA THR A 24 -1.52 -5.83 32.19
C THR A 24 -1.02 -6.39 30.86
N SER A 25 -0.95 -7.71 30.69
CA SER A 25 -0.51 -8.34 29.43
C SER A 25 -1.51 -8.13 28.26
N LEU A 26 -2.82 -8.02 28.55
CA LEU A 26 -3.85 -7.82 27.53
C LEU A 26 -3.89 -6.38 26.98
N ALA A 27 -3.31 -5.41 27.69
CA ALA A 27 -3.30 -4.00 27.26
C ALA A 27 -2.17 -3.66 26.27
N VAL A 28 -1.20 -4.57 26.06
CA VAL A 28 0.00 -4.34 25.23
C VAL A 28 -0.13 -5.01 23.85
N SER A 29 -1.35 -5.09 23.30
CA SER A 29 -1.61 -5.79 22.04
C SER A 29 -2.62 -5.04 21.15
N ALA A 30 -2.35 -3.78 20.79
CA ALA A 30 -2.99 -3.11 19.65
C ALA A 30 -2.33 -1.72 19.41
N GLN A 31 -1.11 -1.71 18.91
CA GLN A 31 -0.68 -0.59 18.07
C GLN A 31 -0.84 -1.12 16.64
N ALA A 32 -2.09 -1.16 16.16
CA ALA A 32 -2.30 -1.33 14.72
C ALA A 32 -1.63 -0.11 14.08
N GLN A 33 -0.59 -0.34 13.27
CA GLN A 33 -0.04 0.71 12.42
C GLN A 33 -1.22 1.26 11.63
N ASN A 34 -1.54 2.53 11.81
CA ASN A 34 -2.67 3.18 11.15
C ASN A 34 -2.23 3.46 9.71
N ILE A 35 -2.40 2.46 8.84
CA ILE A 35 -2.09 2.58 7.42
C ILE A 35 -3.36 3.13 6.75
N PRO A 36 -3.31 4.33 6.15
CA PRO A 36 -4.48 4.92 5.49
C PRO A 36 -4.93 4.07 4.31
N GLN A 37 -6.22 4.17 3.95
CA GLN A 37 -6.70 3.58 2.70
C GLN A 37 -6.14 4.36 1.49
N PRO A 38 -6.02 3.75 0.30
CA PRO A 38 -5.48 4.43 -0.88
C PRO A 38 -6.13 5.78 -1.18
N GLU A 39 -7.45 5.87 -1.02
CA GLU A 39 -8.25 7.07 -1.30
C GLU A 39 -8.08 8.16 -0.22
N GLU A 40 -7.65 7.76 0.98
CA GLU A 40 -7.28 8.67 2.07
C GLU A 40 -5.82 9.12 1.93
N ALA A 41 -4.94 8.21 1.47
CA ALA A 41 -3.53 8.46 1.25
C ALA A 41 -3.27 9.35 0.04
N PHE A 42 -4.08 9.23 -1.01
CA PHE A 42 -3.85 9.93 -2.28
C PHE A 42 -5.15 10.56 -2.76
N GLN A 43 -5.21 11.88 -2.68
CA GLN A 43 -6.39 12.66 -3.03
C GLN A 43 -6.08 13.51 -4.27
N PRO A 44 -6.29 12.97 -5.49
CA PRO A 44 -6.09 13.72 -6.72
C PRO A 44 -7.19 14.75 -6.94
N SER A 45 -6.79 15.92 -7.42
CA SER A 45 -7.65 16.98 -7.93
C SER A 45 -7.07 17.52 -9.23
N ALA A 46 -7.92 18.05 -10.11
CA ALA A 46 -7.47 18.60 -11.38
C ALA A 46 -8.08 19.99 -11.62
N GLU A 47 -7.29 20.86 -12.22
CA GLU A 47 -7.67 22.23 -12.57
C GLU A 47 -7.16 22.60 -13.96
N ALA A 48 -7.86 23.49 -14.65
CA ALA A 48 -7.38 24.07 -15.89
C ALA A 48 -6.42 25.22 -15.58
N VAL A 49 -5.27 25.23 -16.23
CA VAL A 49 -4.21 26.23 -16.03
C VAL A 49 -3.87 26.98 -17.33
N GLY A 50 -4.55 26.61 -18.41
CA GLY A 50 -4.53 27.21 -19.73
C GLY A 50 -5.72 26.68 -20.55
N PRO A 51 -5.91 27.16 -21.80
CA PRO A 51 -7.04 26.73 -22.64
C PRO A 51 -6.97 25.25 -23.04
N ASP A 52 -5.78 24.69 -23.08
CA ASP A 52 -5.46 23.31 -23.46
C ASP A 52 -4.49 22.67 -22.44
N THR A 53 -4.35 23.26 -21.25
CA THR A 53 -3.42 22.80 -20.23
C THR A 53 -4.15 22.48 -18.94
N VAL A 54 -3.97 21.24 -18.46
CA VAL A 54 -4.54 20.74 -17.21
C VAL A 54 -3.42 20.46 -16.22
N ARG A 55 -3.64 20.82 -14.95
CA ARG A 55 -2.77 20.42 -13.85
C ARG A 55 -3.53 19.47 -12.94
N VAL A 56 -2.91 18.32 -12.67
CA VAL A 56 -3.37 17.39 -11.64
C VAL A 56 -2.46 17.53 -10.43
N THR A 57 -3.06 17.70 -9.26
CA THR A 57 -2.38 17.78 -7.97
C THR A 57 -2.89 16.66 -7.09
N TRP A 58 -1.97 15.87 -6.53
CA TRP A 58 -2.28 14.88 -5.51
C TRP A 58 -1.87 15.42 -4.15
N ASP A 59 -2.84 15.54 -3.25
CA ASP A 59 -2.55 15.65 -1.82
C ASP A 59 -2.15 14.27 -1.32
N VAL A 60 -0.89 14.14 -0.88
CA VAL A 60 -0.28 12.88 -0.42
C VAL A 60 -0.26 12.88 1.10
N GLY A 61 -0.98 11.92 1.69
CA GLY A 61 -1.13 11.76 3.12
C GLY A 61 0.20 11.50 3.84
N ASP A 62 0.21 11.80 5.14
CA ASP A 62 1.38 11.58 5.99
C ASP A 62 1.87 10.13 5.92
N ASP A 63 3.19 9.95 6.01
CA ASP A 63 3.86 8.65 5.96
C ASP A 63 3.57 7.83 4.68
N THR A 64 3.17 8.50 3.59
CA THR A 64 2.99 7.91 2.26
C THR A 64 3.69 8.71 1.18
N TYR A 65 3.98 8.06 0.06
CA TYR A 65 4.64 8.68 -1.09
C TYR A 65 4.13 8.14 -2.43
N LEU A 66 4.17 8.98 -3.46
CA LEU A 66 3.88 8.62 -4.85
C LEU A 66 5.17 8.50 -5.66
N TYR A 67 5.24 7.53 -6.57
CA TYR A 67 6.36 7.40 -7.50
C TYR A 67 6.22 8.37 -8.67
N ARG A 68 7.26 9.16 -8.93
CA ARG A 68 7.28 10.15 -10.01
C ARG A 68 7.07 9.51 -11.38
N ASP A 69 7.71 8.37 -11.64
CA ASP A 69 7.62 7.65 -12.92
C ASP A 69 6.29 6.87 -13.09
N LYS A 70 5.42 6.89 -12.08
CA LYS A 70 4.10 6.23 -12.12
C LYS A 70 2.95 7.22 -12.22
N LEU A 71 3.22 8.52 -12.26
CA LEU A 71 2.21 9.52 -12.56
C LEU A 71 2.01 9.54 -14.08
N ASP A 72 0.79 9.24 -14.50
CA ASP A 72 0.39 9.20 -15.89
C ASP A 72 -1.00 9.82 -16.06
N LEU A 73 -1.23 10.44 -17.21
CA LEU A 73 -2.48 11.12 -17.52
C LEU A 73 -2.92 10.75 -18.92
N SER A 74 -4.23 10.51 -19.08
CA SER A 74 -4.85 10.30 -20.38
C SER A 74 -6.19 11.05 -20.47
N VAL A 75 -6.64 11.34 -21.68
CA VAL A 75 -7.94 11.98 -21.92
C VAL A 75 -8.96 10.88 -22.21
N VAL A 76 -10.06 10.89 -21.47
CA VAL A 76 -11.20 9.98 -21.67
C VAL A 76 -12.27 10.64 -22.53
N GLU A 77 -12.54 11.92 -22.28
CA GLU A 77 -13.47 12.73 -23.06
C GLU A 77 -12.88 14.13 -23.26
N PRO A 78 -12.97 14.73 -24.46
CA PRO A 78 -13.68 14.24 -25.66
C PRO A 78 -12.94 13.12 -26.40
N GLU A 79 -13.67 12.34 -27.20
CA GLU A 79 -13.07 11.32 -28.06
C GLU A 79 -12.09 11.96 -29.06
N GLY A 80 -10.85 11.46 -29.11
CA GLY A 80 -9.77 12.04 -29.92
C GLY A 80 -8.93 13.09 -29.19
N GLY A 81 -9.24 13.39 -27.93
CA GLY A 81 -8.36 14.12 -27.05
C GLY A 81 -7.11 13.30 -26.70
N GLU A 82 -5.93 13.94 -26.72
CA GLU A 82 -4.65 13.28 -26.43
C GLU A 82 -3.76 14.17 -25.56
N VAL A 83 -2.97 13.55 -24.68
CA VAL A 83 -1.90 14.24 -23.94
C VAL A 83 -0.66 14.30 -24.84
N VAL A 84 -0.24 15.51 -25.20
CA VAL A 84 0.89 15.72 -26.13
C VAL A 84 2.20 16.02 -25.43
N ALA A 85 2.13 16.58 -24.22
CA ALA A 85 3.29 16.81 -23.38
C ALA A 85 2.90 16.75 -21.91
N THR A 86 3.84 16.26 -21.10
CA THR A 86 3.67 16.14 -19.66
C THR A 86 4.91 16.69 -18.95
N GLU A 87 4.69 17.61 -18.03
CA GLU A 87 5.70 18.13 -17.12
C GLU A 87 5.42 17.61 -15.70
N VAL A 88 6.37 16.83 -15.18
CA VAL A 88 6.37 16.38 -13.78
C VAL A 88 7.64 16.94 -13.12
N PRO A 89 7.52 17.77 -12.07
CA PRO A 89 8.67 18.35 -11.36
C PRO A 89 9.63 17.29 -10.84
N ALA A 90 10.85 17.69 -10.47
CA ALA A 90 11.80 16.78 -9.83
C ALA A 90 11.25 16.30 -8.47
N GLY A 91 11.40 15.00 -8.21
CA GLY A 91 10.98 14.39 -6.95
C GLY A 91 12.11 14.41 -5.91
N LYS A 92 11.87 13.78 -4.76
CA LYS A 92 12.93 13.42 -3.81
C LYS A 92 13.48 12.06 -4.18
N GLU A 93 14.80 11.93 -4.22
CA GLU A 93 15.44 10.62 -4.40
C GLU A 93 15.23 9.76 -3.14
N LYS A 94 14.79 8.51 -3.35
CA LYS A 94 14.58 7.51 -2.30
C LYS A 94 14.95 6.13 -2.85
N TYR A 95 15.77 5.41 -2.10
CA TYR A 95 15.99 3.99 -2.36
C TYR A 95 14.74 3.19 -2.03
N ASP A 96 14.21 2.47 -3.01
CA ASP A 96 13.08 1.59 -2.81
C ASP A 96 13.52 0.12 -2.76
N GLU A 97 13.25 -0.54 -1.63
CA GLU A 97 13.61 -1.95 -1.43
C GLU A 97 12.80 -2.92 -2.29
N THR A 98 11.60 -2.53 -2.74
CA THR A 98 10.75 -3.37 -3.60
C THR A 98 11.31 -3.42 -5.02
N PHE A 99 11.87 -2.31 -5.50
CA PHE A 99 12.44 -2.19 -6.84
C PHE A 99 13.96 -2.29 -6.91
N ASP A 100 14.64 -2.34 -5.76
CA ASP A 100 16.10 -2.43 -5.61
C ASP A 100 16.86 -1.33 -6.37
N LYS A 101 16.35 -0.09 -6.31
CA LYS A 101 16.93 1.07 -6.99
C LYS A 101 16.52 2.40 -6.37
N GLU A 102 17.28 3.44 -6.69
CA GLU A 102 16.90 4.83 -6.43
C GLU A 102 15.72 5.23 -7.33
N MET A 103 14.69 5.79 -6.71
CA MET A 103 13.46 6.24 -7.34
C MET A 103 13.20 7.69 -6.92
N GLU A 104 12.59 8.46 -7.80
CA GLU A 104 12.07 9.77 -7.44
C GLU A 104 10.65 9.63 -6.89
N VAL A 105 10.40 10.19 -5.72
CA VAL A 105 9.12 10.11 -5.02
C VAL A 105 8.63 11.48 -4.56
N PHE A 106 7.32 11.61 -4.40
CA PHE A 106 6.67 12.80 -3.87
C PHE A 106 6.03 12.52 -2.51
N TYR A 107 6.19 13.47 -1.60
CA TYR A 107 5.61 13.48 -0.25
C TYR A 107 4.85 14.78 -0.05
N GLY A 108 3.71 14.73 0.63
CA GLY A 108 2.84 15.87 0.89
C GLY A 108 2.05 16.32 -0.35
N GLU A 109 2.74 16.63 -1.45
CA GLU A 109 2.12 17.06 -2.70
C GLU A 109 2.89 16.50 -3.90
N ALA A 110 2.15 16.06 -4.92
CA ALA A 110 2.68 15.76 -6.24
C ALA A 110 1.90 16.54 -7.29
N THR A 111 2.56 16.98 -8.36
CA THR A 111 1.92 17.73 -9.44
C THR A 111 2.34 17.19 -10.80
N LEU A 112 1.39 17.09 -11.72
CA LEU A 112 1.59 16.76 -13.12
C LEU A 112 0.84 17.80 -13.96
N THR A 113 1.56 18.54 -14.80
CA THR A 113 0.96 19.46 -15.76
C THR A 113 1.00 18.83 -17.14
N ALA A 114 -0.12 18.81 -17.84
CA ALA A 114 -0.25 18.19 -19.16
C ALA A 114 -0.81 19.18 -20.17
N GLU A 115 -0.19 19.22 -21.34
CA GLU A 115 -0.70 19.89 -22.54
C GLU A 115 -1.55 18.88 -23.32
N LEU A 116 -2.76 19.30 -23.66
CA LEU A 116 -3.78 18.49 -24.32
C LEU A 116 -3.95 18.94 -25.77
N SER A 117 -4.32 18.01 -26.63
CA SER A 117 -4.75 18.29 -28.00
C SER A 117 -6.12 17.66 -28.27
N GLY A 118 -6.84 18.15 -29.27
CA GLY A 118 -8.19 17.65 -29.59
C GLY A 118 -9.27 18.07 -28.59
N VAL A 119 -9.00 19.08 -27.76
CA VAL A 119 -9.91 19.61 -26.73
C VAL A 119 -10.43 21.02 -27.03
N GLU A 120 -10.16 21.54 -28.23
CA GLU A 120 -10.42 22.94 -28.62
C GLU A 120 -11.92 23.29 -28.73
N ASP A 121 -12.76 22.30 -29.02
CA ASP A 121 -14.20 22.45 -29.24
C ASP A 121 -15.05 22.15 -27.98
N THR A 122 -14.41 21.96 -26.82
CA THR A 122 -15.10 21.65 -25.56
C THR A 122 -14.66 22.55 -24.41
N ASP A 123 -15.61 22.91 -23.55
CA ASP A 123 -15.35 23.65 -22.31
C ASP A 123 -15.08 22.73 -21.12
N GLU A 124 -15.28 21.42 -21.29
CA GLU A 124 -15.13 20.39 -20.26
C GLU A 124 -14.38 19.18 -20.83
N VAL A 125 -13.43 18.67 -20.03
CA VAL A 125 -12.60 17.51 -20.37
C VAL A 125 -12.63 16.55 -19.19
N VAL A 126 -12.73 15.25 -19.48
CA VAL A 126 -12.55 14.19 -18.49
C VAL A 126 -11.18 13.57 -18.69
N VAL A 127 -10.32 13.72 -17.68
CA VAL A 127 -8.97 13.13 -17.68
C VAL A 127 -8.91 11.95 -16.71
N GLU A 128 -8.23 10.89 -17.11
CA GLU A 128 -7.94 9.74 -16.26
C GLU A 128 -6.50 9.87 -15.74
N ALA A 129 -6.38 10.09 -14.43
CA ALA A 129 -5.13 10.14 -13.71
C ALA A 129 -4.77 8.75 -13.17
N ARG A 130 -3.64 8.21 -13.62
CA ARG A 130 -3.06 6.95 -13.13
C ARG A 130 -1.86 7.24 -12.23
N TYR A 131 -1.80 6.55 -11.10
CA TYR A 131 -0.76 6.78 -10.10
C TYR A 131 -0.51 5.55 -9.24
N GLN A 132 0.66 5.49 -8.61
CA GLN A 132 1.01 4.44 -7.67
C GLN A 132 1.90 5.01 -6.56
N GLY A 133 1.68 4.51 -5.34
CA GLY A 133 2.46 4.90 -4.16
C GLY A 133 2.58 3.79 -3.13
N CYS A 134 3.35 4.06 -2.08
CA CYS A 134 3.50 3.18 -0.92
C CYS A 134 3.45 3.98 0.37
N ALA A 135 3.15 3.29 1.47
CA ALA A 135 3.33 3.78 2.82
C ALA A 135 4.75 3.45 3.32
N ASP A 136 5.34 4.35 4.10
CA ASP A 136 6.65 4.12 4.75
C ASP A 136 6.63 2.93 5.74
N ALA A 137 5.43 2.47 6.12
CA ALA A 137 5.21 1.22 6.86
C ALA A 137 5.51 -0.07 6.05
N GLY A 138 5.96 0.06 4.79
CA GLY A 138 6.34 -1.06 3.93
C GLY A 138 5.18 -1.67 3.14
N VAL A 139 4.07 -0.93 2.96
CA VAL A 139 2.90 -1.38 2.20
C VAL A 139 2.80 -0.59 0.90
N CYS A 140 2.91 -1.28 -0.23
CA CYS A 140 2.71 -0.68 -1.54
C CYS A 140 1.29 -0.92 -2.04
N TYR A 141 0.65 0.16 -2.49
CA TYR A 141 -0.68 0.10 -3.06
C TYR A 141 -0.59 -0.34 -4.54
N PRO A 142 -1.59 -1.08 -5.06
CA PRO A 142 -1.64 -1.37 -6.49
C PRO A 142 -1.84 -0.07 -7.29
N PRO A 143 -1.56 -0.07 -8.61
CA PRO A 143 -1.85 1.07 -9.47
C PRO A 143 -3.31 1.52 -9.33
N GLN A 144 -3.49 2.82 -9.12
CA GLN A 144 -4.77 3.47 -8.96
C GLN A 144 -5.11 4.28 -10.21
N THR A 145 -6.40 4.44 -10.46
CA THR A 145 -6.94 5.19 -11.58
C THR A 145 -8.08 6.06 -11.09
N LYS A 146 -8.08 7.35 -11.46
CA LYS A 146 -9.14 8.28 -11.10
C LYS A 146 -9.52 9.17 -12.29
N GLU A 147 -10.80 9.15 -12.64
CA GLU A 147 -11.37 10.11 -13.59
C GLU A 147 -11.66 11.44 -12.87
N LEU A 148 -11.24 12.54 -13.50
CA LEU A 148 -11.38 13.90 -13.00
C LEU A 148 -11.98 14.76 -14.12
N THR A 149 -13.08 15.43 -13.83
CA THR A 149 -13.72 16.39 -14.74
C THR A 149 -13.10 17.76 -14.53
N VAL A 150 -12.66 18.39 -15.60
CA VAL A 150 -12.01 19.70 -15.60
C VAL A 150 -12.73 20.64 -16.55
N SER A 151 -13.13 21.81 -16.05
CA SER A 151 -13.63 22.88 -16.92
C SER A 151 -12.46 23.73 -17.43
N LEU A 152 -12.26 23.73 -18.74
CA LEU A 152 -11.22 24.54 -19.42
C LEU A 152 -11.61 26.03 -19.49
N ALA A 153 -12.90 26.34 -19.42
CA ALA A 153 -13.40 27.72 -19.45
C ALA A 153 -12.98 28.56 -18.24
N ASP A 154 -12.70 27.89 -17.11
CA ASP A 154 -12.26 28.53 -15.86
C ASP A 154 -10.74 28.76 -15.79
N ALA A 155 -10.00 28.39 -16.84
CA ALA A 155 -8.55 28.55 -16.87
C ALA A 155 -8.15 30.01 -16.64
N PRO A 156 -7.29 30.31 -15.65
CA PRO A 156 -6.74 31.64 -15.51
C PRO A 156 -5.93 31.93 -16.78
N ALA A 157 -6.19 33.07 -17.43
CA ALA A 157 -5.42 33.52 -18.58
C ALA A 157 -3.92 33.61 -18.19
N ALA A 158 -3.16 32.56 -18.51
CA ALA A 158 -1.80 32.43 -18.05
C ALA A 158 -0.89 33.45 -18.75
N ALA A 159 -0.23 34.27 -17.94
CA ALA A 159 0.86 35.11 -18.36
C ALA A 159 2.03 34.25 -18.83
N ALA A 160 2.32 34.32 -20.12
CA ALA A 160 3.54 33.79 -20.71
C ALA A 160 4.77 34.41 -20.03
N GLY A 161 5.53 33.56 -19.35
CA GLY A 161 6.72 33.94 -18.60
C GLY A 161 7.82 32.89 -18.68
N GLY A 162 8.22 32.48 -19.88
CA GLY A 162 9.57 31.98 -20.14
C GLY A 162 10.45 33.11 -20.71
N PRO A 163 11.79 33.01 -20.75
CA PRO A 163 12.56 31.75 -20.70
C PRO A 163 13.85 31.77 -19.85
N GLY A 164 14.26 30.56 -19.43
CA GLY A 164 15.58 29.98 -19.69
C GLY A 164 16.84 30.52 -18.99
N SER A 165 17.62 29.63 -18.39
CA SER A 165 18.92 29.15 -18.93
C SER A 165 19.94 28.76 -17.84
N GLY A 166 20.67 27.67 -18.13
CA GLY A 166 21.97 27.32 -17.55
C GLY A 166 21.92 26.01 -16.77
N GLY A 167 22.40 24.85 -17.24
CA GLY A 167 23.35 24.58 -18.32
C GLY A 167 24.60 23.88 -17.76
N GLY A 168 24.75 22.58 -18.06
CA GLY A 168 26.01 21.80 -18.10
C GLY A 168 26.65 21.46 -16.74
N ASP A 169 27.44 20.40 -16.58
CA ASP A 169 27.94 19.36 -17.49
C ASP A 169 28.79 18.37 -16.65
N GLY A 170 28.85 17.10 -17.04
CA GLY A 170 30.13 16.37 -17.11
C GLY A 170 30.50 15.30 -16.06
N GLY A 171 30.62 14.05 -16.56
CA GLY A 171 31.62 13.04 -16.15
C GLY A 171 31.04 11.76 -15.52
N ALA A 172 30.78 10.64 -16.20
CA ALA A 172 31.55 9.76 -17.10
C ALA A 172 32.51 8.75 -16.41
N ALA A 173 32.17 7.45 -16.59
CA ALA A 173 32.99 6.22 -16.63
C ALA A 173 33.84 5.83 -15.40
N GLY A 174 33.94 4.58 -14.94
CA GLY A 174 33.50 3.25 -15.38
C GLY A 174 34.39 2.22 -14.65
N ASP A 175 33.94 0.97 -14.47
CA ASP A 175 34.69 -0.24 -14.87
C ASP A 175 33.90 -1.52 -14.56
N ALA A 176 34.05 -2.46 -15.49
CA ALA A 176 33.42 -3.77 -15.52
C ALA A 176 34.14 -4.79 -14.62
N GLY A 177 33.38 -5.77 -14.14
CA GLY A 177 33.91 -6.93 -13.43
C GLY A 177 33.02 -8.15 -13.66
N GLU A 178 33.22 -8.77 -14.82
CA GLU A 178 32.64 -10.04 -15.25
C GLU A 178 32.97 -11.19 -14.30
N GLY A 179 31.98 -12.06 -14.04
CA GLY A 179 32.14 -13.33 -13.36
C GLY A 179 31.11 -14.33 -13.85
N ALA A 180 31.43 -14.99 -14.96
CA ALA A 180 30.69 -16.15 -15.46
C ALA A 180 30.90 -17.37 -14.54
N GLY A 181 29.81 -18.10 -14.30
CA GLY A 181 29.79 -19.37 -13.59
C GLY A 181 28.46 -20.08 -13.81
N GLU A 182 28.35 -20.78 -14.94
CA GLU A 182 27.31 -21.75 -15.26
C GLU A 182 27.13 -22.81 -14.17
N GLY A 183 25.88 -23.23 -13.92
CA GLY A 183 25.63 -24.40 -13.08
C GLY A 183 24.17 -24.69 -12.74
N ALA A 184 23.47 -25.30 -13.69
CA ALA A 184 22.43 -26.33 -13.50
C ALA A 184 21.12 -26.01 -12.75
N ALA A 185 20.04 -26.28 -13.48
CA ALA A 185 18.73 -26.63 -12.96
C ALA A 185 18.79 -27.71 -11.88
N GLY A 186 17.96 -27.55 -10.84
CA GLY A 186 17.57 -28.65 -9.97
C GLY A 186 17.29 -28.23 -8.53
N GLY A 187 16.00 -28.26 -8.14
CA GLY A 187 15.66 -28.58 -6.75
C GLY A 187 14.78 -27.59 -6.00
N SER A 188 13.56 -27.32 -6.48
CA SER A 188 12.42 -26.96 -5.62
C SER A 188 11.94 -28.18 -4.80
N THR A 189 12.88 -28.94 -4.20
CA THR A 189 12.58 -30.18 -3.48
C THR A 189 13.49 -30.29 -2.25
N SER A 190 13.25 -29.42 -1.28
CA SER A 190 13.90 -29.56 0.03
C SER A 190 12.93 -29.30 1.17
N GLU A 191 11.98 -28.37 1.02
CA GLU A 191 11.08 -28.00 2.12
C GLU A 191 9.77 -28.78 2.06
N GLN A 192 9.12 -28.81 0.89
CA GLN A 192 7.89 -29.60 0.67
C GLN A 192 8.12 -31.12 0.83
N GLY A 193 9.32 -31.61 0.50
CA GLY A 193 9.70 -33.02 0.68
C GLY A 193 9.92 -33.43 2.15
N GLN A 194 10.36 -32.50 3.01
CA GLN A 194 10.50 -32.75 4.45
C GLN A 194 9.13 -32.89 5.14
N PHE A 195 8.13 -32.11 4.70
CA PHE A 195 6.76 -32.25 5.17
C PHE A 195 6.11 -33.55 4.67
N ALA A 196 6.34 -33.94 3.42
CA ALA A 196 5.86 -35.23 2.90
C ALA A 196 6.47 -36.43 3.65
N ALA A 197 7.78 -36.39 3.95
CA ALA A 197 8.46 -37.42 4.74
C ALA A 197 8.00 -37.46 6.22
N ALA A 198 7.69 -36.30 6.81
CA ALA A 198 7.12 -36.22 8.15
C ALA A 198 5.70 -36.80 8.23
N LEU A 199 4.89 -36.64 7.16
CA LEU A 199 3.56 -37.22 7.05
C LEU A 199 3.58 -38.75 6.88
N GLU A 200 4.58 -39.29 6.18
CA GLU A 200 4.75 -40.74 5.98
C GLU A 200 5.16 -41.48 7.28
N SER A 201 5.91 -40.81 8.15
CA SER A 201 6.31 -41.34 9.47
C SER A 201 5.27 -41.13 10.59
N GLY A 202 4.29 -40.24 10.39
CA GLY A 202 3.40 -39.73 11.44
C GLY A 202 1.90 -40.04 11.28
N GLY A 203 1.51 -40.88 10.31
CA GLY A 203 0.19 -40.95 9.66
C GLY A 203 -1.11 -40.98 10.49
N LEU A 204 -1.07 -41.22 11.81
CA LEU A 204 -2.24 -41.11 12.71
C LEU A 204 -2.09 -40.02 13.79
N VAL A 205 -0.89 -39.82 14.32
CA VAL A 205 -0.62 -38.80 15.35
C VAL A 205 -0.55 -37.40 14.73
N ALA A 206 0.09 -37.28 13.56
CA ALA A 206 0.13 -36.03 12.80
C ALA A 206 -1.28 -35.64 12.32
N LEU A 207 -2.09 -36.61 11.89
CA LEU A 207 -3.49 -36.39 11.52
C LEU A 207 -4.31 -35.91 12.74
N GLY A 208 -4.14 -36.54 13.90
CA GLY A 208 -4.80 -36.12 15.14
C GLY A 208 -4.37 -34.73 15.61
N LEU A 209 -3.10 -34.38 15.49
CA LEU A 209 -2.58 -33.05 15.83
C LEU A 209 -3.06 -31.97 14.86
N PHE A 210 -3.05 -32.24 13.55
CA PHE A 210 -3.61 -31.31 12.55
C PHE A 210 -5.10 -31.13 12.73
N PHE A 211 -5.84 -32.20 13.03
CA PHE A 211 -7.27 -32.14 13.29
C PHE A 211 -7.59 -31.34 14.57
N LEU A 212 -6.83 -31.56 15.66
CA LEU A 212 -6.98 -30.79 16.89
C LEU A 212 -6.56 -29.32 16.73
N ALA A 213 -5.50 -29.05 15.95
CA ALA A 213 -5.07 -27.69 15.65
C ALA A 213 -6.12 -26.96 14.79
N GLY A 214 -6.69 -27.63 13.78
CA GLY A 214 -7.79 -27.10 12.97
C GLY A 214 -9.06 -26.85 13.79
N LEU A 215 -9.42 -27.77 14.69
CA LEU A 215 -10.55 -27.58 15.61
C LEU A 215 -10.28 -26.42 16.60
N GLY A 216 -9.05 -26.28 17.09
CA GLY A 216 -8.64 -25.18 17.95
C GLY A 216 -8.73 -23.82 17.25
N LEU A 217 -8.31 -23.75 15.98
CA LEU A 217 -8.46 -22.58 15.12
C LEU A 217 -9.94 -22.25 14.86
N ALA A 218 -10.80 -23.25 14.68
CA ALA A 218 -12.24 -23.05 14.48
C ALA A 218 -12.97 -22.48 15.73
N PHE A 219 -12.45 -22.70 16.94
CA PHE A 219 -13.00 -22.18 18.19
C PHE A 219 -12.34 -20.87 18.66
N THR A 220 -11.58 -20.21 17.79
CA THR A 220 -11.05 -18.89 18.11
C THR A 220 -12.15 -17.82 18.12
N PRO A 221 -12.11 -16.87 19.08
CA PRO A 221 -13.14 -15.85 19.27
C PRO A 221 -13.31 -14.89 18.08
N CYS A 222 -12.46 -14.98 17.05
CA CYS A 222 -12.54 -14.19 15.82
C CYS A 222 -13.53 -14.74 14.76
N ILE A 223 -13.91 -16.03 14.79
CA ILE A 223 -14.90 -16.62 13.84
C ILE A 223 -16.33 -16.66 14.40
N PHE A 224 -16.47 -16.61 15.73
CA PHE A 224 -17.76 -16.53 16.42
C PHE A 224 -18.65 -15.32 16.06
N PRO A 225 -18.13 -14.13 15.67
CA PRO A 225 -19.00 -13.02 15.26
C PRO A 225 -19.77 -13.23 13.93
N MET A 226 -19.43 -14.24 13.11
CA MET A 226 -20.19 -14.55 11.87
C MET A 226 -21.28 -15.63 12.04
N VAL A 227 -21.25 -16.42 13.11
CA VAL A 227 -22.25 -17.48 13.39
C VAL A 227 -23.70 -16.95 13.53
N PRO A 228 -23.97 -15.77 14.12
CA PRO A 228 -25.34 -15.28 14.28
C PRO A 228 -26.08 -15.01 12.95
N ILE A 229 -25.36 -14.70 11.87
CA ILE A 229 -26.00 -14.34 10.58
C ILE A 229 -26.48 -15.60 9.84
N LEU A 230 -25.68 -16.68 9.83
CA LEU A 230 -26.05 -17.93 9.16
C LEU A 230 -27.11 -18.73 9.92
N SER A 231 -27.10 -18.69 11.25
CA SER A 231 -28.17 -19.33 12.05
C SER A 231 -29.54 -18.68 11.85
N GLY A 232 -29.59 -17.39 11.48
CA GLY A 232 -30.83 -16.71 11.12
C GLY A 232 -31.46 -17.19 9.80
N ILE A 233 -30.64 -17.65 8.85
CA ILE A 233 -31.11 -18.09 7.52
C ILE A 233 -31.69 -19.50 7.55
N ILE A 234 -31.23 -20.37 8.46
CA ILE A 234 -31.67 -21.79 8.53
C ILE A 234 -32.91 -22.00 9.41
N VAL A 235 -33.18 -21.12 10.38
CA VAL A 235 -34.39 -21.20 11.23
C VAL A 235 -35.60 -20.47 10.60
N GLY A 236 -35.38 -19.69 9.54
CA GLY A 236 -36.41 -18.91 8.85
C GLY A 236 -36.98 -19.54 7.57
N SER A 237 -36.56 -20.75 7.19
CA SER A 237 -37.08 -21.51 6.05
C SER A 237 -37.79 -22.78 6.48
#